data_AF-A0A1M5U4A4-F1
#
_entry.id   AF-A0A1M5U4A4-F1
#
_cell.length_a   1.000
_cell.length_b   1.000
_cell.length_c   1.000
_cell.angle_alpha   90.00
_cell.angle_beta   90.00
_cell.angle_gamma   90.00
#
_symmetry.space_group_name_H-M   'P 1'
#
loop_
_entity.id
_entity.type
_entity.pdbx_description
1 polymer ?
#
loop_
_entity_poly.entity_id
_entity_poly.type
_entity_poly.pdbx_seq_one_letter_code
_entity_poly.pdbx_strand_id
1 'polypeptide(L)'
;MIYEKEEFKDVIANISSRELDILILDAKYTSDFNFRMKNLTKEIMGEGKLNIELSVIFNTEGEIALIDETIIGKYISDAYAIKICKYYKTKDIQLLIEKIIESNEKSKEDFIKISYYILYETMEEIFESVKYKKELINHYGQYFGIKDYEKEDKSIILVILSILYDINKFLNFDRNTLGILSKIILSK
;
A
#
# COMPACT_ATOMS: atom_id res chain seq x y z
N MET A 1 12.54 -20.16 6.21
CA MET A 1 11.30 -19.69 6.85
C MET A 1 11.73 -18.63 7.86
N ILE A 2 11.58 -17.34 7.52
CA ILE A 2 12.18 -16.23 8.30
C ILE A 2 11.09 -15.20 8.63
N TYR A 3 9.99 -15.57 9.29
CA TYR A 3 8.94 -14.60 9.65
C TYR A 3 8.12 -14.95 10.91
N GLU A 4 8.63 -15.80 11.82
CA GLU A 4 7.88 -16.22 13.03
C GLU A 4 7.64 -15.10 14.08
N LYS A 5 7.97 -13.83 13.81
CA LYS A 5 7.88 -12.74 14.81
C LYS A 5 7.38 -11.38 14.32
N GLU A 6 7.16 -11.15 13.02
CA GLU A 6 6.71 -9.84 12.56
C GLU A 6 5.18 -9.76 12.64
N GLU A 7 4.65 -8.73 13.30
CA GLU A 7 3.22 -8.44 13.26
C GLU A 7 2.81 -8.15 11.81
N PHE A 8 1.67 -8.65 11.37
CA PHE A 8 1.24 -8.48 9.97
C PHE A 8 1.16 -7.01 9.52
N LYS A 9 0.93 -6.08 10.46
CA LYS A 9 0.99 -4.64 10.19
C LYS A 9 2.39 -4.18 9.80
N ASP A 10 3.43 -4.65 10.49
CA ASP A 10 4.82 -4.28 10.19
C ASP A 10 5.22 -4.80 8.81
N VAL A 11 4.76 -6.01 8.47
CA VAL A 11 4.95 -6.61 7.15
C VAL A 11 4.37 -5.72 6.05
N ILE A 12 3.11 -5.28 6.21
CA ILE A 12 2.48 -4.38 5.22
C ILE A 12 3.22 -3.05 5.15
N ALA A 13 3.62 -2.48 6.28
CA ALA A 13 4.33 -1.21 6.31
C ALA A 13 5.66 -1.31 5.56
N ASN A 14 6.44 -2.36 5.82
CA ASN A 14 7.73 -2.60 5.20
C ASN A 14 7.60 -2.86 3.70
N ILE A 15 6.67 -3.74 3.30
CA ILE A 15 6.41 -4.02 1.88
C ILE A 15 5.98 -2.74 1.17
N SER A 16 5.01 -2.00 1.72
CA SER A 16 4.49 -0.79 1.10
C SER A 16 5.59 0.26 0.93
N SER A 17 6.39 0.50 1.97
CA SER A 17 7.52 1.46 1.91
C SER A 17 8.50 1.07 0.80
N ARG A 18 8.87 -0.21 0.74
CA ARG A 18 9.82 -0.74 -0.24
C ARG A 18 9.29 -0.61 -1.68
N GLU A 19 8.05 -1.02 -1.93
CA GLU A 19 7.49 -0.97 -3.28
C GLU A 19 7.29 0.47 -3.76
N LEU A 20 6.97 1.41 -2.85
CA LEU A 20 6.89 2.83 -3.17
C LEU A 20 8.27 3.39 -3.57
N ASP A 21 9.31 3.16 -2.78
CA ASP A 21 10.69 3.61 -3.08
C ASP A 21 11.23 3.03 -4.41
N ILE A 22 10.89 1.77 -4.69
CA ILE A 22 11.29 1.12 -5.94
C ILE A 22 10.58 1.75 -7.13
N LEU A 23 9.26 1.92 -7.08
CA LEU A 23 8.45 2.22 -8.26
C LEU A 23 8.19 3.71 -8.50
N ILE A 24 8.04 4.50 -7.43
CA ILE A 24 7.71 5.93 -7.49
C ILE A 24 9.00 6.75 -7.62
N LEU A 25 8.97 7.75 -8.50
CA LEU A 25 10.04 8.74 -8.65
C LEU A 25 9.70 10.06 -7.97
N ASP A 26 8.44 10.46 -8.09
CA ASP A 26 7.93 11.74 -7.65
C ASP A 26 6.40 11.61 -7.57
N ALA A 27 5.78 12.32 -6.65
CA ALA A 27 4.33 12.24 -6.43
C ALA A 27 3.75 13.57 -5.97
N LYS A 28 2.53 13.84 -6.43
CA LYS A 28 1.66 14.86 -5.85
C LYS A 28 0.67 14.19 -4.91
N TYR A 29 0.45 14.84 -3.79
CA TYR A 29 -0.41 14.35 -2.73
C TYR A 29 -1.75 15.08 -2.73
N THR A 30 -2.81 14.40 -2.33
CA THR A 30 -4.14 15.02 -2.23
C THR A 30 -4.14 16.16 -1.20
N SER A 31 -5.03 17.14 -1.36
CA SER A 31 -5.16 18.25 -0.41
C SER A 31 -5.46 17.76 1.01
N ASP A 32 -6.28 16.70 1.15
CA ASP A 32 -6.63 16.10 2.43
C ASP A 32 -5.42 15.44 3.09
N PHE A 33 -4.60 14.70 2.33
CA PHE A 33 -3.38 14.10 2.84
C PHE A 33 -2.35 15.15 3.25
N ASN A 34 -2.14 16.18 2.43
CA ASN A 34 -1.31 17.34 2.76
C ASN A 34 -1.73 17.98 4.09
N PHE A 35 -3.03 18.26 4.25
CA PHE A 35 -3.57 18.86 5.47
C PHE A 35 -3.36 17.97 6.69
N ARG A 36 -3.63 16.67 6.58
CA ARG A 36 -3.45 15.71 7.66
C ARG A 36 -1.99 15.62 8.10
N MET A 37 -1.06 15.49 7.15
CA MET A 37 0.37 15.39 7.47
C MET A 37 0.91 16.67 8.09
N LYS A 38 0.43 17.84 7.64
CA LYS A 38 0.79 19.13 8.23
C LYS A 38 0.35 19.26 9.68
N ASN A 39 -0.86 18.81 10.00
CA ASN A 39 -1.36 18.85 11.38
C ASN A 39 -0.61 17.87 12.28
N LEU A 40 -0.40 16.63 11.84
CA LEU A 40 0.39 15.65 12.57
C LEU A 40 1.81 16.16 12.86
N THR A 41 2.46 16.75 11.86
CA THR A 41 3.81 17.33 12.02
C THR A 41 3.81 18.44 13.07
N LYS A 42 2.82 19.35 13.04
CA LYS A 42 2.68 20.42 14.03
C LYS A 42 2.42 19.91 15.44
N GLU A 43 1.56 18.91 15.59
CA GLU A 43 1.25 18.30 16.89
C GLU A 43 2.51 17.73 17.54
N ILE A 44 3.27 16.92 16.80
CA ILE A 44 4.49 16.29 17.31
C ILE A 44 5.61 17.33 17.56
N MET A 45 5.73 18.36 16.73
CA MET A 45 6.65 19.50 17.00
C MET A 45 6.24 20.25 18.28
N GLY A 46 4.94 20.41 18.52
CA GLY A 46 4.38 21.02 19.73
C GLY A 46 4.66 20.21 21.01
N GLU A 47 4.87 18.89 20.89
CA GLU A 47 5.30 18.01 21.98
C GLU A 47 6.80 18.11 22.31
N GLY A 48 7.57 18.98 21.63
CA GLY A 48 9.01 19.15 21.88
C GLY A 48 9.88 18.01 21.33
N LYS A 49 9.33 17.12 20.49
CA LYS A 49 10.10 16.11 19.75
C LYS A 49 10.74 16.77 18.52
N LEU A 50 11.91 17.38 18.73
CA LEU A 50 12.70 18.12 17.72
C LEU A 50 13.20 17.28 16.53
N ASN A 51 13.01 15.95 16.50
CA ASN A 51 13.60 15.07 15.49
C ASN A 51 12.75 14.83 14.23
N ILE A 52 11.67 15.59 13.98
CA ILE A 52 10.89 15.44 12.74
C ILE A 52 11.54 16.14 11.54
N GLU A 53 12.62 16.91 11.75
CA GLU A 53 13.19 17.82 10.74
C GLU A 53 13.73 17.17 9.45
N LEU A 54 13.56 15.87 9.22
CA LEU A 54 13.96 15.21 7.97
C LEU A 54 12.92 14.25 7.35
N SER A 55 11.75 14.04 7.96
CA SER A 55 10.82 13.00 7.47
C SER A 55 9.69 13.52 6.57
N VAL A 56 9.32 14.79 6.69
CA VAL A 56 8.37 15.46 5.78
C VAL A 56 8.81 16.91 5.58
N ILE A 57 8.99 17.32 4.32
CA ILE A 57 9.31 18.68 3.93
C ILE A 57 8.13 19.25 3.16
N PHE A 58 7.70 20.45 3.53
CA PHE A 58 6.63 21.18 2.85
C PHE A 58 7.20 22.32 2.00
N ASN A 59 6.59 22.58 0.84
CA ASN A 59 6.89 23.75 0.02
C ASN A 59 6.32 25.04 0.64
N THR A 60 6.55 26.18 0.00
CA THR A 60 6.04 27.50 0.45
C THR A 60 4.51 27.61 0.44
N GLU A 61 3.84 26.76 -0.33
CA GLU A 61 2.37 26.68 -0.40
C GLU A 61 1.80 25.75 0.68
N GLY A 62 2.66 25.06 1.42
CA GLY A 62 2.30 24.15 2.49
C GLY A 62 1.88 22.75 2.02
N GLU A 63 2.22 22.39 0.79
CA GLU A 63 2.10 21.04 0.23
C GLU A 63 3.37 20.23 0.49
N ILE A 64 3.26 18.91 0.57
CA ILE A 64 4.39 18.01 0.75
C ILE A 64 5.28 18.10 -0.50
N ALA A 65 6.52 18.55 -0.29
CA ALA A 65 7.58 18.56 -1.30
C ALA A 65 8.41 17.26 -1.26
N LEU A 66 8.61 16.70 -0.07
CA LEU A 66 9.32 15.44 0.14
C LEU A 66 8.77 14.76 1.40
N ILE A 67 8.66 13.44 1.36
CA ILE A 67 8.20 12.63 2.49
C ILE A 67 8.90 11.28 2.42
N ASP A 68 9.36 10.80 3.56
CA ASP A 68 9.96 9.48 3.70
C ASP A 68 8.91 8.39 3.41
N GLU A 69 9.23 7.45 2.53
CA GLU A 69 8.35 6.35 2.12
C GLU A 69 7.92 5.49 3.32
N THR A 70 8.72 5.44 4.39
CA THR A 70 8.34 4.75 5.63
C THR A 70 7.14 5.37 6.34
N ILE A 71 6.91 6.68 6.19
CA ILE A 71 5.70 7.33 6.69
C ILE A 71 4.50 6.90 5.87
N ILE A 72 4.63 6.92 4.53
CA ILE A 72 3.55 6.50 3.64
C ILE A 72 3.23 5.02 3.86
N GLY A 73 4.23 4.16 3.97
CA GLY A 73 4.05 2.73 4.23
C GLY A 73 3.36 2.45 5.56
N LYS A 74 3.70 3.18 6.63
CA LYS A 74 2.98 3.09 7.92
C LYS A 74 1.52 3.55 7.78
N TYR A 75 1.28 4.67 7.10
CA TYR A 75 -0.08 5.14 6.83
C TYR A 75 -0.90 4.09 6.07
N ILE A 76 -0.34 3.50 5.02
CA ILE A 76 -0.99 2.42 4.26
C ILE A 76 -1.29 1.23 5.16
N SER A 77 -0.34 0.80 6.00
CA SER A 77 -0.54 -0.31 6.94
C SER A 77 -1.67 -0.05 7.94
N ASP A 78 -1.70 1.14 8.53
CA ASP A 78 -2.75 1.53 9.48
C ASP A 78 -4.12 1.61 8.80
N ALA A 79 -4.21 2.27 7.64
CA ALA A 79 -5.43 2.37 6.87
C ALA A 79 -5.93 0.99 6.42
N TYR A 80 -5.02 0.14 5.93
CA TYR A 80 -5.32 -1.23 5.54
C TYR A 80 -5.86 -2.02 6.73
N ALA A 81 -5.18 -1.98 7.87
CA ALA A 81 -5.57 -2.72 9.06
C ALA A 81 -6.96 -2.32 9.56
N ILE A 82 -7.26 -1.02 9.59
CA ILE A 82 -8.57 -0.51 9.98
C ILE A 82 -9.65 -0.99 8.99
N LYS A 83 -9.42 -0.82 7.69
CA LYS A 83 -10.40 -1.13 6.63
C LYS A 83 -10.65 -2.64 6.52
N ILE A 84 -9.62 -3.48 6.57
CA ILE A 84 -9.75 -4.94 6.44
C ILE A 84 -10.44 -5.54 7.66
N CYS A 85 -10.08 -5.08 8.87
CA CYS A 85 -10.73 -5.52 10.10
C CYS A 85 -12.21 -5.12 10.13
N LYS A 86 -12.52 -3.91 9.68
CA LYS A 86 -13.92 -3.44 9.52
C LYS A 86 -14.70 -4.33 8.56
N TYR A 87 -14.13 -4.68 7.41
CA TYR A 87 -14.77 -5.56 6.43
C TYR A 87 -15.10 -6.94 7.04
N TYR A 88 -14.12 -7.57 7.69
CA TYR A 88 -14.26 -8.89 8.29
C TYR A 88 -14.89 -8.88 9.70
N LYS A 89 -15.33 -7.71 10.18
CA LYS A 89 -15.97 -7.53 11.50
C LYS A 89 -15.14 -8.08 12.66
N THR A 90 -13.83 -7.88 12.60
CA THR A 90 -12.88 -8.19 13.69
C THR A 90 -12.23 -6.90 14.18
N LYS A 91 -11.59 -6.95 15.35
CA LYS A 91 -10.70 -5.88 15.85
C LYS A 91 -9.22 -6.26 15.83
N ASP A 92 -8.94 -7.55 15.64
CA ASP A 92 -7.61 -8.12 15.67
C ASP A 92 -7.24 -8.62 14.28
N ILE A 93 -6.26 -7.95 13.68
CA ILE A 93 -5.75 -8.27 12.35
C ILE A 93 -4.95 -9.57 12.36
N GLN A 94 -4.23 -9.88 13.43
CA GLN A 94 -3.44 -11.10 13.54
C GLN A 94 -4.37 -12.31 13.55
N LEU A 95 -5.42 -12.26 14.36
CA LEU A 95 -6.46 -13.29 14.40
C LEU A 95 -7.19 -13.44 13.06
N LEU A 96 -7.40 -12.34 12.32
CA LEU A 96 -7.96 -12.42 10.98
C LEU A 96 -7.04 -13.22 10.05
N ILE A 97 -5.75 -12.89 10.06
CA ILE A 97 -4.78 -13.53 9.18
C ILE A 97 -4.66 -15.03 9.46
N GLU A 98 -4.58 -15.44 10.73
CA GLU A 98 -4.59 -16.85 11.11
C GLU A 98 -5.81 -17.59 10.53
N LYS A 99 -7.01 -17.00 10.65
CA LYS A 99 -8.24 -17.56 10.08
C LYS A 99 -8.23 -17.65 8.57
N ILE A 100 -7.66 -16.66 7.87
CA ILE A 100 -7.59 -16.67 6.41
C ILE A 100 -6.60 -17.75 5.93
N ILE A 101 -5.46 -17.93 6.61
CA ILE A 101 -4.47 -18.96 6.26
C ILE A 101 -5.10 -20.35 6.31
N GLU A 102 -5.92 -20.63 7.32
CA GLU A 102 -6.62 -21.91 7.51
C GLU A 102 -7.87 -22.07 6.62
N SER A 103 -8.28 -21.02 5.90
CA SER A 103 -9.50 -21.02 5.11
C SER A 103 -9.34 -21.74 3.76
N ASN A 104 -10.47 -21.97 3.08
CA ASN A 104 -10.45 -22.56 1.74
C ASN A 104 -9.96 -21.54 0.68
N GLU A 105 -9.63 -22.03 -0.51
CA GLU A 105 -9.08 -21.19 -1.59
C GLU A 105 -10.01 -20.03 -1.95
N LYS A 106 -11.32 -20.23 -2.05
CA LYS A 106 -12.27 -19.14 -2.33
C LYS A 106 -12.18 -18.00 -1.30
N SER A 107 -12.07 -18.32 -0.02
CA SER A 107 -11.92 -17.32 1.04
C SER A 107 -10.59 -16.55 0.93
N LYS A 108 -9.50 -17.21 0.52
CA LYS A 108 -8.22 -16.57 0.24
C LYS A 108 -8.29 -15.67 -0.99
N GLU A 109 -8.95 -16.11 -2.06
CA GLU A 109 -9.18 -15.30 -3.26
C GLU A 109 -9.99 -14.04 -2.94
N ASP A 110 -11.05 -14.18 -2.15
CA ASP A 110 -11.89 -13.06 -1.74
C ASP A 110 -11.09 -12.10 -0.86
N PHE A 111 -10.27 -12.61 0.08
CA PHE A 111 -9.35 -11.78 0.86
C PHE A 111 -8.44 -10.94 -0.05
N ILE A 112 -7.77 -11.54 -1.02
CA ILE A 112 -6.88 -10.81 -1.95
C ILE A 112 -7.64 -9.76 -2.76
N LYS A 113 -8.86 -10.05 -3.22
CA LYS A 113 -9.72 -9.06 -3.90
C LYS A 113 -10.04 -7.87 -3.00
N ILE A 114 -10.44 -8.13 -1.76
CA ILE A 114 -10.78 -7.08 -0.80
C ILE A 114 -9.54 -6.25 -0.47
N SER A 115 -8.39 -6.90 -0.26
CA SER A 115 -7.10 -6.25 -0.05
C SER A 115 -6.75 -5.32 -1.21
N TYR A 116 -6.97 -5.73 -2.46
CA TYR A 116 -6.78 -4.88 -3.62
C TYR A 116 -7.63 -3.61 -3.55
N TYR A 117 -8.93 -3.73 -3.29
CA TYR A 117 -9.81 -2.57 -3.22
C TYR A 117 -9.43 -1.62 -2.09
N ILE A 118 -9.11 -2.15 -0.91
CA ILE A 118 -8.67 -1.36 0.23
C ILE A 118 -7.36 -0.61 -0.07
N LEU A 119 -6.39 -1.27 -0.69
CA LEU A 119 -5.14 -0.64 -1.07
C LEU A 119 -5.38 0.43 -2.15
N TYR A 120 -6.22 0.14 -3.14
CA TYR A 120 -6.57 1.09 -4.20
C TYR A 120 -7.22 2.36 -3.64
N GLU A 121 -8.25 2.23 -2.81
CA GLU A 121 -8.89 3.37 -2.13
C GLU A 121 -7.89 4.14 -1.26
N THR A 122 -6.99 3.43 -0.58
CA THR A 122 -5.97 4.07 0.28
C THR A 122 -4.93 4.83 -0.56
N MET A 123 -4.57 4.33 -1.73
CA MET A 123 -3.68 5.06 -2.65
C MET A 123 -4.34 6.31 -3.23
N GLU A 124 -5.63 6.25 -3.55
CA GLU A 124 -6.41 7.43 -4.00
C GLU A 124 -6.57 8.49 -2.89
N GLU A 125 -6.62 8.08 -1.62
CA GLU A 125 -6.60 9.02 -0.49
C GLU A 125 -5.26 9.77 -0.37
N ILE A 126 -4.15 9.13 -0.75
CA ILE A 126 -2.79 9.68 -0.57
C ILE A 126 -2.37 10.51 -1.79
N PHE A 127 -2.53 9.95 -2.99
CA PHE A 127 -1.91 10.45 -4.20
C PHE A 127 -2.91 11.11 -5.14
N GLU A 128 -2.58 12.32 -5.57
CA GLU A 128 -3.25 13.00 -6.69
C GLU A 128 -2.66 12.53 -8.03
N SER A 129 -1.32 12.42 -8.10
CA SER A 129 -0.64 11.88 -9.28
C SER A 129 0.73 11.31 -8.92
N VAL A 130 1.19 10.32 -9.66
CA VAL A 130 2.45 9.60 -9.41
C VAL A 130 3.27 9.51 -10.69
N LYS A 131 4.52 9.99 -10.64
CA LYS A 131 5.55 9.72 -11.65
C LYS A 131 6.34 8.47 -11.25
N TYR A 132 6.72 7.67 -12.24
CA TYR A 132 7.25 6.34 -12.01
C TYR A 132 8.42 6.01 -12.94
N LYS A 133 9.20 4.99 -12.56
CA LYS A 133 10.29 4.44 -13.39
C LYS A 133 9.71 3.61 -14.53
N LYS A 134 9.58 4.19 -15.73
CA LYS A 134 8.94 3.56 -16.92
C LYS A 134 9.47 2.16 -17.25
N GLU A 135 10.77 1.94 -17.07
CA GLU A 135 11.42 0.64 -17.32
C GLU A 135 10.87 -0.45 -16.40
N LEU A 136 10.67 -0.13 -15.12
CA LEU A 136 10.10 -1.05 -14.14
C LEU A 136 8.63 -1.33 -14.44
N ILE A 137 7.85 -0.32 -14.83
CA ILE A 137 6.44 -0.50 -15.21
C ILE A 137 6.30 -1.47 -16.38
N ASN A 138 7.20 -1.42 -17.37
CA ASN A 138 7.17 -2.36 -18.49
C ASN A 138 7.56 -3.78 -18.07
N HIS A 139 8.54 -3.92 -17.16
CA HIS A 139 8.98 -5.22 -16.66
C HIS A 139 7.92 -5.88 -15.76
N TYR A 140 7.45 -5.17 -14.73
CA TYR A 140 6.41 -5.65 -13.83
C TYR A 140 5.05 -5.74 -14.51
N GLY A 141 4.74 -4.84 -15.45
CA GLY A 141 3.51 -4.91 -16.24
C GLY A 141 3.42 -6.16 -17.10
N GLN A 142 4.55 -6.66 -17.62
CA GLN A 142 4.60 -7.97 -18.27
C GLN A 142 4.38 -9.11 -17.28
N TYR A 143 5.05 -9.06 -16.12
CA TYR A 143 4.93 -10.08 -15.08
C TYR A 143 3.49 -10.24 -14.58
N PHE A 144 2.79 -9.13 -14.37
CA PHE A 144 1.41 -9.11 -13.89
C PHE A 144 0.35 -9.13 -15.01
N GLY A 145 0.75 -9.14 -16.28
CA GLY A 145 -0.19 -9.21 -17.41
C GLY A 145 -1.01 -7.94 -17.64
N ILE A 146 -0.49 -6.77 -17.25
CA ILE A 146 -1.12 -5.45 -17.44
C ILE A 146 -0.30 -4.52 -18.33
N LYS A 147 0.56 -5.09 -19.17
CA LYS A 147 1.41 -4.34 -20.11
C LYS A 147 0.59 -3.38 -20.97
N ASP A 148 -0.57 -3.83 -21.46
CA ASP A 148 -1.43 -3.08 -22.39
C ASP A 148 -2.49 -2.22 -21.67
N TYR A 149 -2.42 -2.12 -20.35
CA TYR A 149 -3.29 -1.25 -19.57
C TYR A 149 -2.80 0.20 -19.67
N GLU A 150 -3.55 1.07 -20.34
CA GLU A 150 -3.10 2.44 -20.65
C GLU A 150 -3.82 3.53 -19.84
N LYS A 151 -4.54 3.17 -18.76
CA LYS A 151 -5.19 4.16 -17.89
C LYS A 151 -4.14 4.84 -16.98
N GLU A 152 -4.47 6.06 -16.52
CA GLU A 152 -3.57 6.93 -15.76
C GLU A 152 -3.12 6.34 -14.41
N ASP A 153 -3.93 5.48 -13.81
CA ASP A 153 -3.71 4.78 -12.55
C ASP A 153 -2.84 3.52 -12.68
N LYS A 154 -2.28 3.21 -13.86
CA LYS A 154 -1.41 2.05 -14.11
C LYS A 154 -0.29 1.90 -13.08
N SER A 155 0.34 3.02 -12.70
CA SER A 155 1.45 3.04 -11.73
C SER A 155 0.98 2.65 -10.33
N ILE A 156 -0.14 3.23 -9.88
CA ILE A 156 -0.79 2.90 -8.61
C ILE A 156 -1.16 1.42 -8.58
N ILE A 157 -1.78 0.92 -9.64
CA ILE A 157 -2.14 -0.49 -9.78
C ILE A 157 -0.89 -1.39 -9.68
N LEU A 158 0.23 -1.01 -10.31
CA LEU A 158 1.46 -1.79 -10.24
C LEU A 158 2.07 -1.82 -8.84
N VAL A 159 2.03 -0.72 -8.10
CA VAL A 159 2.43 -0.69 -6.70
C VAL A 159 1.56 -1.64 -5.88
N ILE A 160 0.23 -1.56 -6.05
CA ILE A 160 -0.73 -2.41 -5.32
C ILE A 160 -0.50 -3.89 -5.63
N LEU A 161 -0.31 -4.23 -6.91
CA LEU A 161 -0.02 -5.60 -7.33
C LEU A 161 1.27 -6.14 -6.73
N SER A 162 2.31 -5.30 -6.65
CA SER A 162 3.59 -5.68 -6.05
C SER A 162 3.43 -5.91 -4.55
N ILE A 163 2.72 -5.02 -3.86
CA ILE A 163 2.37 -5.19 -2.43
C ILE A 163 1.59 -6.49 -2.20
N LEU A 164 0.55 -6.75 -3.00
CA LEU A 164 -0.27 -7.96 -2.88
C LEU A 164 0.50 -9.23 -3.21
N TYR A 165 1.46 -9.16 -4.14
CA TYR A 165 2.36 -10.26 -4.45
C TYR A 165 3.18 -10.66 -3.23
N ASP A 166 3.76 -9.69 -2.52
CA ASP A 166 4.53 -9.96 -1.31
C ASP A 166 3.65 -10.38 -0.13
N ILE A 167 2.45 -9.81 0.03
CA ILE A 167 1.48 -10.27 1.03
C ILE A 167 1.11 -11.74 0.77
N ASN A 168 0.80 -12.10 -0.47
CA ASN A 168 0.49 -13.49 -0.83
C ASN A 168 1.67 -14.42 -0.48
N LYS A 169 2.89 -14.02 -0.87
CA LYS A 169 4.11 -14.78 -0.55
C LYS A 169 4.32 -14.93 0.96
N PHE A 170 4.06 -13.88 1.74
CA PHE A 170 4.14 -13.91 3.20
C PHE A 170 3.12 -14.90 3.80
N LEU A 171 1.87 -14.86 3.31
CA LEU A 171 0.78 -15.72 3.76
C LEU A 171 0.86 -17.16 3.22
N ASN A 172 1.81 -17.42 2.31
CA ASN A 172 2.01 -18.72 1.65
C ASN A 172 0.75 -19.24 0.94
N PHE A 173 0.01 -18.36 0.25
CA PHE A 173 -1.07 -18.82 -0.63
C PHE A 173 -0.52 -19.37 -1.95
N ASP A 174 -1.33 -20.17 -2.65
CA ASP A 174 -0.94 -20.73 -3.94
C ASP A 174 -0.71 -19.60 -4.96
N ARG A 175 0.26 -19.78 -5.86
CA ARG A 175 0.54 -18.85 -6.97
C ARG A 175 -0.68 -18.63 -7.86
N ASN A 176 -1.60 -19.59 -7.90
CA ASN A 176 -2.86 -19.45 -8.65
C ASN A 176 -3.71 -18.25 -8.18
N THR A 177 -3.61 -17.82 -6.93
CA THR A 177 -4.32 -16.65 -6.40
C THR A 177 -3.84 -15.34 -7.04
N LEU A 178 -2.60 -15.29 -7.57
CA LEU A 178 -2.07 -14.13 -8.31
C LEU A 178 -2.66 -13.99 -9.72
N GLY A 179 -3.02 -15.10 -10.36
CA GLY A 179 -3.69 -15.09 -11.67
C GLY A 179 -5.09 -14.47 -11.64
N ILE A 180 -5.61 -14.18 -10.44
CA ILE A 180 -6.87 -13.48 -10.21
C ILE A 180 -6.64 -11.97 -10.20
N LEU A 181 -5.48 -11.50 -9.74
CA LEU A 181 -5.16 -10.08 -9.66
C LEU A 181 -5.22 -9.40 -11.04
N SER A 182 -4.68 -10.06 -12.07
CA SER A 182 -4.78 -9.61 -13.46
C SER A 182 -6.22 -9.60 -13.97
N LYS A 183 -7.05 -10.57 -13.57
CA LYS A 183 -8.48 -10.62 -13.93
C LYS A 183 -9.31 -9.54 -13.23
N ILE A 184 -8.99 -9.18 -11.98
CA ILE A 184 -9.68 -8.10 -11.25
C ILE A 184 -9.48 -6.78 -11.99
N ILE A 185 -8.25 -6.48 -12.42
CA ILE A 185 -7.90 -5.23 -13.09
C ILE A 185 -8.58 -5.13 -14.47
N LEU A 186 -8.63 -6.23 -15.22
CA LEU A 186 -9.24 -6.28 -16.56
C LEU A 186 -10.77 -6.28 -16.54
N SER A 187 -11.40 -6.40 -15.37
CA SER A 187 -12.86 -6.37 -15.21
C SER A 187 -13.45 -4.97 -14.95
N LYS A 188 -12.59 -3.94 -14.86
CA LYS A 188 -12.94 -2.51 -14.78
C LYS A 188 -12.79 -1.79 -16.13
#